data_AF-A0A061H4R2-F1
#
_entry.id   AF-A0A061H4R2-F1
#
_cell.length_a   1.000
_cell.length_b   1.000
_cell.length_c   1.000
_cell.angle_alpha   90.00
_cell.angle_beta   90.00
_cell.angle_gamma   90.00
#
_symmetry.space_group_name_H-M   'P 1'
#
loop_
_entity.id
_entity.type
_entity.pdbx_description
1 polymer ?
#
loop_
_entity_poly.entity_id
_entity_poly.type
_entity_poly.pdbx_seq_one_letter_code
_entity_poly.pdbx_strand_id
1 'polypeptide(L)'
;MAPDPYARLYRGMLPFHNSFRTHLSSIQRLLSTLPPPPSPPPTSTTTTTTTEPRTATPTTTTTTKTSLEASMLPTVTSILQTSLTLCHHLHVHHSIEEHHIFPRLAAKMPQFGQHDQHVREHAQMTRHVDALERYCTLALRELRKGKGAAGAFEVQQMRILVGALEDTLLPHLQEEEESLKAENLKRAGFDVSEISRIPL
;
A
#
# COMPACT_ATOMS: atom_id res chain seq x y z
N MET A 1 -14.77 33.48 -11.58
CA MET A 1 -15.74 32.46 -12.02
C MET A 1 -16.02 31.54 -10.85
N ALA A 2 -17.28 31.28 -10.53
CA ALA A 2 -17.62 30.26 -9.53
C ALA A 2 -17.19 28.87 -10.04
N PRO A 3 -16.75 27.96 -9.17
CA PRO A 3 -16.38 26.62 -9.58
C PRO A 3 -17.57 25.84 -10.13
N ASP A 4 -17.35 24.99 -11.13
CA ASP A 4 -18.39 24.11 -11.68
C ASP A 4 -18.97 23.23 -10.56
N PRO A 5 -20.27 23.33 -10.24
CA PRO A 5 -20.88 22.57 -9.15
C PRO A 5 -20.82 21.05 -9.39
N TYR A 6 -20.75 20.60 -10.65
CA TYR A 6 -20.59 19.18 -10.97
C TYR A 6 -19.19 18.67 -10.63
N ALA A 7 -18.18 19.53 -10.56
CA ALA A 7 -16.82 19.13 -10.17
C ALA A 7 -16.66 18.90 -8.65
N ARG A 8 -17.74 19.08 -7.86
CA ARG A 8 -17.71 18.98 -6.39
C ARG A 8 -17.19 17.62 -5.90
N LEU A 9 -17.70 16.52 -6.46
CA LEU A 9 -17.30 15.17 -6.03
C LEU A 9 -15.84 14.89 -6.32
N TYR A 10 -15.42 15.08 -7.58
CA TYR A 10 -14.02 14.96 -7.97
C TYR A 10 -13.08 15.78 -7.07
N ARG A 11 -13.41 17.06 -6.82
CA ARG A 11 -12.59 17.93 -5.96
C ARG A 11 -12.59 17.52 -4.50
N GLY A 12 -13.70 16.96 -4.01
CA GLY A 12 -13.79 16.44 -2.65
C GLY A 12 -12.97 15.18 -2.45
N MET A 13 -12.93 14.31 -3.46
CA MET A 13 -12.22 13.03 -3.38
C MET A 13 -10.71 13.17 -3.57
N LEU A 14 -10.30 14.07 -4.46
CA LEU A 14 -8.91 14.21 -4.90
C LEU A 14 -7.88 14.38 -3.76
N PRO A 15 -8.14 15.13 -2.66
CA PRO A 15 -7.21 15.20 -1.54
C PRO A 15 -6.93 13.84 -0.86
N PHE A 16 -7.95 12.99 -0.72
CA PHE A 16 -7.79 11.66 -0.14
C PHE A 16 -6.99 10.76 -1.08
N HIS A 17 -7.32 10.76 -2.37
CA HIS A 17 -6.61 9.98 -3.39
C HIS A 17 -5.13 10.37 -3.48
N ASN A 18 -4.84 11.67 -3.47
CA ASN A 18 -3.46 12.18 -3.47
C ASN A 18 -2.72 11.82 -2.18
N SER A 19 -3.42 11.78 -1.04
CA SER A 19 -2.84 11.28 0.21
C SER A 19 -2.40 9.83 0.06
N PHE A 20 -3.21 8.95 -0.52
CA PHE A 20 -2.83 7.55 -0.74
C PHE A 20 -1.61 7.40 -1.63
N ARG A 21 -1.57 8.12 -2.76
CA ARG A 21 -0.40 8.16 -3.65
C ARG A 21 0.85 8.65 -2.94
N THR A 22 0.72 9.64 -2.05
CA THR A 22 1.82 10.18 -1.25
C THR A 22 2.35 9.15 -0.24
N HIS A 23 1.46 8.39 0.40
CA HIS A 23 1.86 7.34 1.33
C HIS A 23 2.55 6.19 0.59
N LEU A 24 1.98 5.69 -0.51
CA LEU A 24 2.58 4.65 -1.35
C LEU A 24 3.99 5.05 -1.83
N SER A 25 4.12 6.22 -2.44
CA SER A 25 5.42 6.71 -2.94
C SER A 25 6.44 6.90 -1.80
N SER A 26 6.00 7.32 -0.62
CA SER A 26 6.87 7.42 0.55
C SER A 26 7.37 6.05 1.02
N ILE A 27 6.49 5.04 1.05
CA ILE A 27 6.84 3.66 1.40
C ILE A 27 7.84 3.09 0.39
N GLN A 28 7.57 3.22 -0.92
CA GLN A 28 8.46 2.75 -1.98
C GLN A 28 9.84 3.42 -1.95
N ARG A 29 9.88 4.74 -1.69
CA ARG A 29 11.13 5.49 -1.53
C ARG A 29 11.94 4.94 -0.37
N LEU A 30 11.33 4.73 0.79
CA LEU A 30 12.00 4.16 1.97
C LEU A 30 12.45 2.72 1.73
N LEU A 31 11.65 1.90 1.04
CA LEU A 31 12.05 0.53 0.66
C LEU A 31 13.28 0.53 -0.25
N SER A 32 13.41 1.54 -1.11
CA SER A 32 14.54 1.68 -2.03
C SER A 32 15.84 2.08 -1.35
N THR A 33 15.80 2.59 -0.11
CA THR A 33 17.01 2.87 0.68
C THR A 33 17.49 1.67 1.49
N LEU A 34 16.71 0.60 1.58
CA LEU A 34 17.11 -0.62 2.28
C LEU A 34 17.98 -1.51 1.37
N PRO A 35 18.97 -2.21 1.94
CA PRO A 35 19.83 -3.11 1.16
C PRO A 35 18.99 -4.19 0.46
N PRO A 36 19.38 -4.60 -0.77
CA PRO A 36 18.73 -5.70 -1.45
C PRO A 36 18.90 -7.01 -0.67
N PRO A 37 17.97 -7.97 -0.83
CA PRO A 37 18.13 -9.29 -0.22
C PRO A 37 19.45 -9.92 -0.67
N PRO A 38 20.12 -10.71 0.19
CA PRO A 38 21.32 -11.42 -0.21
C PRO A 38 21.00 -12.35 -1.39
N SER A 39 21.79 -12.28 -2.46
CA SER A 39 21.64 -13.16 -3.61
C SER A 39 21.66 -14.63 -3.16
N PRO A 40 20.85 -15.52 -3.77
CA PRO A 40 20.95 -16.95 -3.49
C PRO A 40 22.39 -17.42 -3.78
N PRO A 41 22.96 -18.29 -2.94
CA PRO A 41 24.29 -18.84 -3.19
C PRO A 41 24.30 -19.56 -4.54
N PRO A 42 25.39 -19.50 -5.32
CA PRO A 42 25.50 -20.29 -6.54
C PRO A 42 25.32 -21.76 -6.16
N THR A 43 24.44 -22.46 -6.89
CA THR A 43 24.26 -23.91 -6.80
C THR A 43 25.57 -24.59 -7.16
N SER A 44 26.40 -24.88 -6.16
CA SER A 44 27.59 -25.71 -6.32
C SER A 44 27.15 -27.16 -6.48
N THR A 45 27.20 -27.65 -7.71
CA THR A 45 27.17 -29.08 -8.03
C THR A 45 28.36 -29.76 -7.34
N THR A 46 28.07 -30.54 -6.29
CA THR A 46 29.08 -31.29 -5.52
C THR A 46 29.74 -32.36 -6.39
N THR A 47 31.04 -32.20 -6.68
CA THR A 47 31.93 -33.32 -7.03
C THR A 47 32.87 -33.53 -5.84
N THR A 48 32.79 -34.73 -5.25
CA THR A 48 33.50 -35.14 -4.03
C THR A 48 34.97 -35.46 -4.32
N THR A 49 35.93 -34.82 -3.64
CA THR A 49 37.29 -35.37 -3.41
C THR A 49 37.93 -34.75 -2.14
N THR A 50 37.86 -35.50 -1.03
CA THR A 50 38.91 -35.96 -0.08
C THR A 50 40.17 -35.11 0.23
N THR A 51 40.31 -34.79 1.55
CA THR A 51 41.52 -34.62 2.43
C THR A 51 42.28 -33.29 2.51
N GLU A 52 42.12 -32.53 3.62
CA GLU A 52 43.09 -32.33 4.75
C GLU A 52 42.67 -31.17 5.68
N PRO A 53 43.11 -31.13 6.96
CA PRO A 53 42.66 -30.16 7.94
C PRO A 53 43.59 -28.93 7.99
N ARG A 54 43.03 -27.72 7.84
CA ARG A 54 43.69 -26.47 8.24
C ARG A 54 42.92 -25.77 9.34
N THR A 55 43.60 -25.62 10.46
CA THR A 55 43.31 -24.73 11.58
C THR A 55 43.03 -23.33 11.04
N ALA A 56 41.81 -22.83 11.23
CA ALA A 56 41.44 -21.45 10.96
C ALA A 56 40.87 -20.82 12.23
N THR A 57 41.53 -19.76 12.66
CA THR A 57 41.14 -18.81 13.69
C THR A 57 39.75 -18.19 13.40
N PRO A 58 38.96 -17.81 14.42
CA PRO A 58 37.67 -17.16 14.20
C PRO A 58 37.90 -15.69 13.81
N THR A 59 37.69 -15.37 12.53
CA THR A 59 37.76 -13.99 12.04
C THR A 59 36.45 -13.25 12.31
N THR A 60 36.57 -12.20 13.11
CA THR A 60 35.71 -11.02 13.34
C THR A 60 34.72 -10.70 12.21
N THR A 61 33.52 -11.28 12.23
CA THR A 61 32.42 -10.92 11.29
C THR A 61 31.18 -10.34 12.01
N THR A 62 31.10 -10.47 13.34
CA THR A 62 29.90 -10.12 14.11
C THR A 62 29.69 -8.61 14.29
N THR A 63 30.76 -7.80 14.29
CA THR A 63 30.67 -6.37 14.65
C THR A 63 30.03 -5.49 13.57
N THR A 64 30.21 -5.81 12.28
CA THR A 64 29.71 -5.02 11.15
C THR A 64 28.23 -5.28 10.86
N LYS A 65 27.76 -6.53 10.98
CA LYS A 65 26.36 -6.92 10.74
C LYS A 65 25.40 -6.21 11.71
N THR A 66 25.74 -6.18 13.00
CA THR A 66 24.92 -5.53 14.04
C THR A 66 24.80 -4.02 13.84
N SER A 67 25.85 -3.36 13.34
CA SER A 67 25.84 -1.92 13.08
C SER A 67 24.94 -1.53 11.90
N LEU A 68 24.91 -2.35 10.83
CA LEU A 68 24.00 -2.17 9.70
C LEU A 68 22.54 -2.40 10.08
N GLU A 69 22.26 -3.44 10.86
CA GLU A 69 20.89 -3.73 11.35
C GLU A 69 20.35 -2.62 12.25
N ALA A 70 21.19 -2.04 13.12
CA ALA A 70 20.81 -0.90 13.94
C ALA A 70 20.50 0.34 13.09
N SER A 71 21.25 0.56 12.00
CA SER A 71 21.02 1.68 11.08
C SER A 71 19.70 1.57 10.29
N MET A 72 19.16 0.37 10.10
CA MET A 72 17.90 0.16 9.36
C MET A 72 16.64 0.43 10.20
N LEU A 73 16.76 0.38 11.54
CA LEU A 73 15.62 0.42 12.44
C LEU A 73 14.71 1.67 12.27
N PRO A 74 15.24 2.90 12.12
CA PRO A 74 14.39 4.08 11.88
C PRO A 74 13.60 3.96 10.58
N THR A 75 14.26 3.58 9.47
CA THR A 75 13.63 3.42 8.16
C THR A 75 12.56 2.35 8.16
N VAL A 76 12.84 1.19 8.77
CA VAL A 76 11.85 0.10 8.92
C VAL A 76 10.66 0.57 9.74
N THR A 77 10.89 1.27 10.85
CA THR A 77 9.80 1.80 11.68
C THR A 77 8.92 2.77 10.89
N SER A 78 9.52 3.68 10.11
CA SER A 78 8.78 4.61 9.25
C SER A 78 7.97 3.87 8.19
N ILE A 79 8.53 2.87 7.51
CA ILE A 79 7.81 2.04 6.52
C ILE A 79 6.56 1.42 7.15
N LEU A 80 6.72 0.79 8.31
CA LEU A 80 5.64 0.09 9.00
C LEU A 80 4.53 1.06 9.44
N GLN A 81 4.90 2.20 10.02
CA GLN A 81 3.94 3.20 10.48
C GLN A 81 3.20 3.86 9.31
N THR A 82 3.92 4.30 8.26
CA THR A 82 3.31 4.89 7.06
C THR A 82 2.35 3.92 6.38
N SER A 83 2.69 2.63 6.36
CA SER A 83 1.81 1.59 5.78
C SER A 83 0.55 1.37 6.59
N LEU A 84 0.64 1.35 7.92
CA LEU A 84 -0.55 1.24 8.78
C LEU A 84 -1.46 2.48 8.66
N THR A 85 -0.89 3.67 8.56
CA THR A 85 -1.67 4.90 8.28
C THR A 85 -2.40 4.80 6.95
N LEU A 86 -1.72 4.34 5.89
CA LEU A 86 -2.34 4.11 4.58
C LEU A 86 -3.50 3.10 4.68
N CYS A 87 -3.28 1.96 5.34
CA CYS A 87 -4.31 0.92 5.51
C CYS A 87 -5.55 1.47 6.22
N HIS A 88 -5.34 2.18 7.34
CA HIS A 88 -6.43 2.78 8.09
C HIS A 88 -7.24 3.78 7.26
N HIS A 89 -6.56 4.67 6.54
CA HIS A 89 -7.26 5.68 5.73
C HIS A 89 -8.01 5.05 4.55
N LEU A 90 -7.45 4.03 3.89
CA LEU A 90 -8.15 3.30 2.82
C LEU A 90 -9.41 2.60 3.35
N HIS A 91 -9.32 1.92 4.49
CA HIS A 91 -10.50 1.28 5.11
C HIS A 91 -11.62 2.27 5.40
N VAL A 92 -11.29 3.42 6.00
CA VAL A 92 -12.30 4.45 6.30
C VAL A 92 -12.88 5.05 5.02
N HIS A 93 -12.03 5.37 4.05
CA HIS A 93 -12.42 6.00 2.79
C HIS A 93 -13.35 5.10 1.95
N HIS A 94 -12.94 3.86 1.67
CA HIS A 94 -13.78 2.93 0.91
C HIS A 94 -15.08 2.61 1.66
N SER A 95 -15.05 2.53 2.99
CA SER A 95 -16.27 2.35 3.78
C SER A 95 -17.25 3.51 3.61
N ILE A 96 -16.77 4.76 3.63
CA ILE A 96 -17.62 5.93 3.37
C ILE A 96 -18.20 5.88 1.96
N GLU A 97 -17.39 5.52 0.97
CA GLU A 97 -17.81 5.41 -0.42
C GLU A 97 -18.95 4.40 -0.60
N GLU A 98 -18.72 3.15 -0.19
CA GLU A 98 -19.69 2.06 -0.34
C GLU A 98 -21.01 2.34 0.41
N HIS A 99 -20.95 2.95 1.59
CA HIS A 99 -22.14 3.16 2.43
C HIS A 99 -22.91 4.43 2.08
N HIS A 100 -22.25 5.44 1.51
CA HIS A 100 -22.83 6.78 1.43
C HIS A 100 -22.73 7.44 0.06
N ILE A 101 -21.70 7.16 -0.74
CA ILE A 101 -21.47 7.84 -2.02
C ILE A 101 -21.95 6.98 -3.18
N PHE A 102 -21.45 5.74 -3.28
CA PHE A 102 -21.73 4.81 -4.37
C PHE A 102 -23.23 4.53 -4.54
N PRO A 103 -24.04 4.31 -3.48
CA PRO A 103 -25.46 4.06 -3.65
C PRO A 103 -26.21 5.23 -4.32
N ARG A 104 -25.74 6.47 -4.14
CA ARG A 104 -26.33 7.64 -4.79
C ARG A 104 -25.88 7.77 -6.24
N LEU A 105 -24.62 7.45 -6.54
CA LEU A 105 -24.08 7.45 -7.90
C LEU A 105 -24.70 6.34 -8.76
N ALA A 106 -24.89 5.16 -8.17
CA ALA A 106 -25.46 3.98 -8.81
C ALA A 106 -26.84 4.22 -9.45
N ALA A 107 -27.59 5.21 -8.97
CA ALA A 107 -28.88 5.58 -9.54
C ALA A 107 -28.80 5.98 -11.02
N LYS A 108 -27.66 6.52 -11.48
CA LYS A 108 -27.44 6.93 -12.88
C LYS A 108 -26.13 6.44 -13.49
N MET A 109 -25.24 5.86 -12.68
CA MET A 109 -23.94 5.33 -13.09
C MET A 109 -23.78 3.91 -12.54
N PRO A 110 -24.27 2.88 -13.27
CA PRO A 110 -24.33 1.50 -12.79
C PRO A 110 -22.99 0.92 -12.33
N GLN A 111 -21.85 1.42 -12.80
CA GLN A 111 -20.53 0.94 -12.34
C GLN A 111 -20.27 1.14 -10.83
N PHE A 112 -21.05 1.98 -10.16
CA PHE A 112 -21.06 2.17 -8.70
C PHE A 112 -22.09 1.28 -7.97
N GLY A 113 -22.80 0.41 -8.70
CA GLY A 113 -23.81 -0.50 -8.17
C GLY A 113 -23.24 -1.58 -7.24
N GLN A 114 -24.12 -2.17 -6.42
CA GLN A 114 -23.76 -3.34 -5.63
C GLN A 114 -23.39 -4.48 -6.60
N HIS A 115 -22.20 -5.05 -6.40
CA HIS A 115 -21.57 -6.06 -7.26
C HIS A 115 -20.96 -5.55 -8.56
N ASP A 116 -20.96 -4.25 -8.84
CA ASP A 116 -20.30 -3.68 -10.01
C ASP A 116 -18.82 -3.40 -9.76
N GLN A 117 -18.16 -2.82 -10.77
CA GLN A 117 -16.72 -2.70 -10.86
C GLN A 117 -16.07 -2.16 -9.59
N HIS A 118 -16.45 -0.96 -9.12
CA HIS A 118 -15.79 -0.31 -7.99
C HIS A 118 -15.94 -1.08 -6.67
N VAL A 119 -17.11 -1.69 -6.42
CA VAL A 119 -17.33 -2.50 -5.21
C VAL A 119 -16.52 -3.80 -5.26
N ARG A 120 -16.35 -4.42 -6.45
CA ARG A 120 -15.48 -5.59 -6.61
C ARG A 120 -14.00 -5.24 -6.41
N GLU A 121 -13.58 -4.08 -6.91
CA GLU A 121 -12.23 -3.54 -6.68
C GLU A 121 -11.98 -3.27 -5.21
N HIS A 122 -12.93 -2.64 -4.50
CA HIS A 122 -12.88 -2.45 -3.04
C HIS A 122 -12.71 -3.78 -2.31
N ALA A 123 -13.51 -4.80 -2.63
CA ALA A 123 -13.40 -6.12 -2.02
C ALA A 123 -12.04 -6.80 -2.27
N GLN A 124 -11.44 -6.59 -3.45
CA GLN A 124 -10.08 -7.06 -3.74
C GLN A 124 -9.04 -6.29 -2.93
N MET A 125 -9.13 -4.95 -2.92
CA MET A 125 -8.23 -4.08 -2.16
C MET A 125 -8.28 -4.36 -0.66
N THR A 126 -9.46 -4.63 -0.08
CA THR A 126 -9.60 -5.03 1.34
C THR A 126 -8.69 -6.20 1.67
N ARG A 127 -8.58 -7.21 0.79
CA ARG A 127 -7.69 -8.36 1.02
C ARG A 127 -6.22 -7.95 1.03
N HIS A 128 -5.81 -7.04 0.15
CA HIS A 128 -4.45 -6.52 0.09
C HIS A 128 -4.11 -5.63 1.28
N VAL A 129 -5.02 -4.71 1.64
CA VAL A 129 -4.90 -3.84 2.82
C VAL A 129 -4.79 -4.66 4.10
N ASP A 130 -5.68 -5.64 4.28
CA ASP A 130 -5.67 -6.54 5.43
C ASP A 130 -4.35 -7.34 5.54
N ALA A 131 -3.82 -7.82 4.40
CA ALA A 131 -2.57 -8.55 4.39
C ALA A 131 -1.38 -7.66 4.78
N LEU A 132 -1.33 -6.45 4.25
CA LEU A 132 -0.32 -5.46 4.58
C LEU A 132 -0.41 -5.03 6.06
N GLU A 133 -1.60 -4.70 6.54
CA GLU A 133 -1.85 -4.30 7.93
C GLU A 133 -1.43 -5.38 8.92
N ARG A 134 -1.80 -6.64 8.67
CA ARG A 134 -1.38 -7.78 9.50
C ARG A 134 0.14 -7.91 9.55
N TYR A 135 0.81 -7.87 8.39
CA TYR A 135 2.26 -7.96 8.33
C TYR A 135 2.91 -6.83 9.13
N CYS A 136 2.48 -5.58 8.92
CA CYS A 136 3.08 -4.44 9.59
C CYS A 136 2.87 -4.46 11.11
N THR A 137 1.68 -4.87 11.56
CA THR A 137 1.35 -5.02 12.98
C THR A 137 2.23 -6.07 13.65
N LEU A 138 2.43 -7.22 13.00
CA LEU A 138 3.30 -8.29 13.50
C LEU A 138 4.75 -7.83 13.55
N ALA A 139 5.27 -7.19 12.50
CA ALA A 139 6.63 -6.67 12.46
C ALA A 139 6.89 -5.65 13.59
N LEU A 140 5.99 -4.68 13.80
CA LEU A 140 6.10 -3.73 14.91
C LEU A 140 6.06 -4.43 16.28
N ARG A 141 5.24 -5.48 16.42
CA ARG A 141 5.20 -6.27 17.66
C ARG A 141 6.53 -6.97 17.93
N GLU A 142 7.16 -7.52 16.91
CA GLU A 142 8.47 -8.17 17.04
C GLU A 142 9.59 -7.17 17.35
N LEU A 143 9.58 -5.98 16.74
CA LEU A 143 10.49 -4.88 17.09
C LEU A 143 10.35 -4.49 18.58
N ARG A 144 9.12 -4.37 19.08
CA ARG A 144 8.84 -4.08 20.51
C ARG A 144 9.32 -5.18 21.46
N LYS A 145 9.41 -6.42 20.99
CA LYS A 145 9.99 -7.55 21.74
C LYS A 145 11.53 -7.58 21.70
N GLY A 146 12.16 -6.63 21.00
CA GLY A 146 13.61 -6.53 20.88
C GLY A 146 14.21 -7.37 19.74
N LYS A 147 13.40 -7.98 18.85
CA LYS A 147 13.95 -8.46 17.58
C LYS A 147 14.38 -7.24 16.78
N GLY A 148 15.68 -7.11 16.48
CA GLY A 148 16.19 -6.06 15.61
C GLY A 148 15.54 -6.07 14.22
N ALA A 149 15.80 -5.03 13.42
CA ALA A 149 15.17 -4.83 12.12
C ALA A 149 15.21 -6.08 11.21
N ALA A 150 16.37 -6.72 11.08
CA ALA A 150 16.54 -7.92 10.24
C ALA A 150 15.74 -9.15 10.72
N GLY A 151 15.40 -9.22 12.01
CA GLY A 151 14.62 -10.33 12.56
C GLY A 151 13.11 -10.11 12.53
N ALA A 152 12.67 -8.86 12.41
CA ALA A 152 11.26 -8.48 12.46
C ALA A 152 10.68 -8.09 11.09
N PHE A 153 11.54 -7.74 10.13
CA PHE A 153 11.13 -7.17 8.85
C PHE A 153 11.88 -7.83 7.68
N GLU A 154 11.11 -8.32 6.71
CA GLU A 154 11.58 -8.89 5.46
C GLU A 154 11.25 -7.92 4.30
N VAL A 155 12.29 -7.46 3.61
CA VAL A 155 12.19 -6.40 2.58
C VAL A 155 11.37 -6.89 1.38
N GLN A 156 11.59 -8.13 0.94
CA GLN A 156 10.94 -8.68 -0.24
C GLN A 156 9.43 -8.88 -0.02
N GLN A 157 9.05 -9.39 1.15
CA GLN A 157 7.66 -9.55 1.55
C GLN A 157 6.95 -8.20 1.59
N MET A 158 7.60 -7.18 2.15
CA MET A 158 7.04 -5.83 2.15
C MET A 158 6.84 -5.30 0.71
N ARG A 159 7.80 -5.52 -0.19
CA ARG A 159 7.67 -5.14 -1.61
C ARG A 159 6.50 -5.85 -2.29
N ILE A 160 6.33 -7.15 -2.05
CA ILE A 160 5.22 -7.94 -2.59
C ILE A 160 3.87 -7.38 -2.10
N LEU A 161 3.75 -7.11 -0.80
CA LEU A 161 2.50 -6.61 -0.22
C LEU A 161 2.15 -5.20 -0.72
N VAL A 162 3.13 -4.30 -0.76
CA VAL A 162 2.93 -2.92 -1.26
C VAL A 162 2.63 -2.93 -2.75
N GLY A 163 3.34 -3.73 -3.56
CA GLY A 163 3.10 -3.84 -5.00
C GLY A 163 1.72 -4.41 -5.32
N ALA A 164 1.28 -5.45 -4.61
CA ALA A 164 -0.06 -6.00 -4.82
C ALA A 164 -1.19 -4.98 -4.50
N LEU A 165 -0.99 -4.16 -3.46
CA LEU A 165 -1.92 -3.06 -3.18
C LEU A 165 -1.85 -1.99 -4.26
N GLU A 166 -0.66 -1.58 -4.69
CA GLU A 166 -0.47 -0.57 -5.75
C GLU A 166 -1.12 -0.96 -7.07
N ASP A 167 -0.93 -2.21 -7.51
CA ASP A 167 -1.45 -2.76 -8.77
C ASP A 167 -2.98 -2.70 -8.86
N THR A 168 -3.67 -2.67 -7.71
CA THR A 168 -5.13 -2.57 -7.63
C THR A 168 -5.60 -1.16 -7.31
N LEU A 169 -4.90 -0.46 -6.42
CA LEU A 169 -5.28 0.87 -5.95
C LEU A 169 -5.10 1.94 -7.02
N LEU A 170 -3.98 2.01 -7.73
CA LEU A 170 -3.75 3.12 -8.66
C LEU A 170 -4.72 3.16 -9.84
N PRO A 171 -5.03 2.03 -10.51
CA PRO A 171 -6.07 2.02 -11.54
C PRO A 171 -7.44 2.39 -10.98
N HIS A 172 -7.81 1.86 -9.82
CA HIS A 172 -9.07 2.17 -9.16
C HIS A 172 -9.25 3.69 -8.94
N LEU A 173 -8.27 4.34 -8.32
CA LEU A 173 -8.32 5.79 -8.07
C LEU A 173 -8.46 6.58 -9.38
N GLN A 174 -7.78 6.16 -10.45
CA GLN A 174 -7.86 6.83 -11.74
C GLN A 174 -9.25 6.70 -12.38
N GLU A 175 -9.83 5.51 -12.34
CA GLU A 175 -11.12 5.22 -12.97
C GLU A 175 -12.28 5.86 -12.21
N GLU A 176 -12.21 5.87 -10.88
CA GLU A 176 -13.14 6.60 -10.04
C GLU A 176 -13.02 8.11 -10.30
N GLU A 177 -11.81 8.67 -10.27
CA GLU A 177 -11.57 10.08 -10.57
C GLU A 177 -12.14 10.48 -11.93
N GLU A 178 -11.89 9.66 -12.96
CA GLU A 178 -12.47 9.85 -14.29
C GLU A 178 -13.99 9.86 -14.23
N SER A 179 -14.61 8.84 -13.62
CA SER A 179 -16.06 8.74 -13.47
C SER A 179 -16.67 9.96 -12.77
N LEU A 180 -15.99 10.52 -11.76
CA LEU A 180 -16.46 11.67 -10.98
C LEU A 180 -16.26 13.03 -11.65
N LYS A 181 -15.64 13.09 -12.84
CA LYS A 181 -15.49 14.36 -13.57
C LYS A 181 -16.84 14.97 -13.95
N ALA A 182 -16.87 16.30 -13.98
CA ALA A 182 -18.09 17.08 -14.18
C ALA A 182 -18.83 16.69 -15.47
N GLU A 183 -18.10 16.48 -16.56
CA GLU A 183 -18.61 16.06 -17.86
C GLU A 183 -19.28 14.67 -17.82
N ASN A 184 -18.75 13.74 -17.02
CA ASN A 184 -19.25 12.39 -16.91
C ASN A 184 -20.52 12.34 -16.07
N LEU A 185 -20.57 13.13 -14.98
CA LEU A 185 -21.78 13.31 -14.18
C LEU A 185 -22.91 13.99 -14.99
N LYS A 186 -22.59 15.03 -15.77
CA LYS A 186 -23.56 15.68 -16.68
C LYS A 186 -24.07 14.69 -17.74
N ARG A 187 -23.19 13.87 -18.31
CA ARG A 187 -23.55 12.88 -19.33
C ARG A 187 -24.44 11.77 -18.77
N ALA A 188 -24.21 11.37 -17.52
CA ALA A 188 -25.08 10.44 -16.79
C ALA A 188 -26.46 11.06 -16.44
N GLY A 189 -26.64 12.36 -16.67
CA GLY A 189 -27.92 13.04 -16.48
C GLY A 189 -28.19 13.46 -15.04
N PHE A 190 -27.15 13.67 -14.22
CA PHE A 190 -27.33 14.26 -12.90
C PHE A 190 -27.71 15.74 -12.98
N ASP A 191 -28.51 16.19 -12.03
CA ASP A 191 -28.77 17.59 -11.73
C ASP A 191 -27.84 18.09 -10.62
N VAL A 192 -27.57 19.40 -10.60
CA VAL A 192 -26.76 20.05 -9.55
C VAL A 192 -27.30 19.78 -8.14
N SER A 193 -28.62 19.73 -7.98
CA SER A 193 -29.28 19.48 -6.70
C SER A 193 -29.03 18.06 -6.19
N GLU A 194 -28.92 17.07 -7.08
CA GLU A 194 -28.57 15.68 -6.75
C GLU A 194 -27.10 15.60 -6.32
N ILE A 195 -26.19 16.19 -7.11
CA ILE A 195 -24.75 16.23 -6.79
C ILE A 195 -24.49 16.91 -5.44
N SER A 196 -25.23 17.97 -5.12
CA SER A 196 -25.09 18.71 -3.86
C SER A 196 -25.53 17.90 -2.64
N ARG A 197 -26.35 16.87 -2.82
CA ARG A 197 -26.86 16.00 -1.73
C ARG A 197 -25.99 14.77 -1.47
N ILE A 198 -25.00 14.50 -2.34
CA ILE A 198 -24.04 13.43 -2.13
C ILE A 198 -23.01 13.89 -1.07
N PRO A 199 -22.82 13.12 0.02
CA PRO A 199 -21.88 13.47 1.08
C PRO A 199 -20.44 13.37 0.59
N LEU A 200 -19.59 14.21 1.16
CA LEU A 200 -18.13 14.24 1.00
C LEU A 200 -17.52 14.48 2.38
#